data_AF-A0A8S2FLA8-F1
#
_entry.id   AF-A0A8S2FLA8-F1
#
_cell.length_a   1.000
_cell.length_b   1.000
_cell.length_c   1.000
_cell.angle_alpha   90.00
_cell.angle_beta   90.00
_cell.angle_gamma   90.00
#
_symmetry.space_group_name_H-M   'P 1'
#
loop_
_entity.id
_entity.type
_entity.pdbx_description
1 polymer ?
#
loop_
_entity_poly.entity_id
_entity_poly.type
_entity_poly.pdbx_seq_one_letter_code
_entity_poly.pdbx_strand_id
1 'polypeptide(L)'
;LYYGAWISQKLIHTINKGEYLLQPLSANDCRDPIRTLILLHFTYEEWDWMKYPQPQFRYFCRWMKRSILRRHPVMFGIFLPDMDYEDYDHIVPAVGIRYKNEDEYDPDDELIYYDLYDEEKIEKTMSEDEWGSRRKSMCTKEEADDGCIPLDVSSLRFLLIN
;
A
#
# COMPACT_ATOMS: atom_id res chain seq x y z
N LEU A 1 7.74 8.21 -16.45
CA LEU A 1 7.34 9.28 -15.50
C LEU A 1 5.83 9.28 -15.38
N TYR A 2 5.29 8.72 -14.29
CA TYR A 2 3.84 8.51 -14.14
C TYR A 2 3.07 9.81 -13.79
N TYR A 3 3.68 10.70 -13.00
CA TYR A 3 3.07 11.95 -12.51
C TYR A 3 3.96 13.20 -12.66
N GLY A 4 4.86 13.20 -13.64
CA GLY A 4 5.62 14.42 -14.02
C GLY A 4 6.72 14.88 -13.07
N ALA A 5 6.96 14.20 -11.94
CA ALA A 5 8.07 14.47 -11.02
C ALA A 5 9.09 13.33 -11.02
N TRP A 6 10.37 13.65 -11.17
CA TRP A 6 11.49 12.74 -10.89
C TRP A 6 12.23 13.28 -9.67
N ILE A 7 12.21 12.52 -8.58
CA ILE A 7 12.85 12.91 -7.31
C ILE A 7 13.98 11.92 -7.03
N SER A 8 15.16 12.45 -6.74
CA SER A 8 16.31 11.60 -6.39
C SER A 8 16.02 10.81 -5.12
N GLN A 9 16.22 9.49 -5.15
CA GLN A 9 16.13 8.64 -3.96
C GLN A 9 17.05 9.13 -2.83
N LYS A 10 18.24 9.67 -3.16
CA LYS A 10 19.15 10.25 -2.16
C LYS A 10 18.53 11.45 -1.44
N LEU A 11 17.76 12.27 -2.14
CA LEU A 11 17.05 13.40 -1.53
C LEU A 11 15.97 12.88 -0.58
N ILE A 12 15.16 11.90 -1.01
CA ILE A 12 14.17 11.24 -0.16
C ILE A 12 14.82 10.70 1.10
N HIS A 13 15.93 9.96 0.97
CA HIS A 13 16.62 9.38 2.12
C HIS A 13 17.20 10.43 3.06
N THR A 14 17.66 11.56 2.52
CA THR A 14 18.18 12.66 3.33
C THR A 14 17.07 13.31 4.15
N ILE A 15 15.91 13.55 3.52
CA ILE A 15 14.76 14.15 4.20
C ILE A 15 14.18 13.18 5.23
N ASN A 16 13.98 11.93 4.84
CA ASN A 16 13.39 10.90 5.68
C ASN A 16 14.36 10.35 6.74
N LYS A 17 15.66 10.70 6.67
CA LYS A 17 16.74 10.17 7.53
C LYS A 17 16.92 8.65 7.40
N GLY A 18 16.75 8.13 6.19
CA GLY A 18 16.85 6.71 5.87
C GLY A 18 15.89 6.31 4.76
N GLU A 19 15.73 5.01 4.56
CA GLU A 19 14.73 4.46 3.64
C GLU A 19 13.33 4.98 3.95
N TYR A 20 12.52 5.19 2.91
CA TYR A 20 11.13 5.57 3.08
C TYR A 20 10.33 4.39 3.64
N LEU A 21 9.56 4.63 4.69
CA LEU A 21 8.66 3.66 5.30
C LEU A 21 7.27 4.26 5.38
N LEU A 22 6.21 3.49 5.20
CA LEU A 22 4.85 3.98 5.46
C LEU A 22 4.62 4.30 6.94
N GLN A 23 5.32 3.62 7.87
CA GLN A 23 5.26 3.89 9.31
C GLN A 23 6.62 3.77 10.01
N PRO A 24 6.82 4.40 11.18
CA PRO A 24 8.02 4.19 12.00
C PRO A 24 8.10 2.75 12.54
N LEU A 25 9.29 2.14 12.54
CA LEU A 25 9.48 0.75 13.04
C LEU A 25 9.57 0.66 14.57
N SER A 26 9.81 1.78 15.26
CA SER A 26 9.88 1.83 16.72
C SER A 26 9.63 3.24 17.25
N ALA A 27 9.39 3.38 18.56
CA ALA A 27 9.23 4.67 19.20
C ALA A 27 10.47 5.59 19.10
N ASN A 28 11.65 5.01 18.86
CA ASN A 28 12.92 5.75 18.70
C ASN A 28 13.28 5.98 17.23
N ASP A 29 12.45 5.51 16.30
CA ASP A 29 12.67 5.70 14.88
C ASP A 29 12.42 7.17 14.52
N CYS A 30 13.45 7.83 14.01
CA CYS A 30 13.40 9.25 13.65
C CYS A 30 12.96 9.51 12.21
N ARG A 31 12.65 8.44 11.45
CA ARG A 31 12.07 8.50 10.11
C ARG A 31 10.64 9.01 10.18
N ASP A 32 10.29 9.89 9.24
CA ASP A 32 9.00 10.58 9.22
C ASP A 32 8.51 10.71 7.77
N PRO A 33 7.75 9.70 7.29
CA PRO A 33 7.25 9.70 5.91
C PRO A 33 6.32 10.86 5.61
N ILE A 34 5.57 11.31 6.61
CA ILE A 34 4.64 12.43 6.48
C ILE A 34 5.40 13.74 6.29
N ARG A 35 6.42 13.98 7.12
CA ARG A 35 7.31 15.14 6.94
C ARG A 35 8.00 15.11 5.57
N THR A 36 8.36 13.93 5.08
CA THR A 36 8.92 13.78 3.74
C THR A 36 7.95 14.26 2.67
N LEU A 37 6.69 13.82 2.72
CA LEU A 37 5.65 14.28 1.76
C LEU A 37 5.42 15.79 1.85
N ILE A 38 5.34 16.34 3.06
CA ILE A 38 5.16 17.79 3.29
C ILE A 38 6.31 18.60 2.68
N LEU A 39 7.56 18.17 2.87
CA LEU A 39 8.74 18.87 2.35
C LEU A 39 8.88 18.77 0.83
N LEU A 40 8.27 17.75 0.23
CA LEU A 40 8.17 17.59 -1.22
C LEU A 40 6.93 18.28 -1.81
N HIS A 41 6.15 18.96 -0.97
CA HIS A 41 4.90 19.64 -1.33
C HIS A 41 3.81 18.73 -1.90
N PHE A 42 3.83 17.44 -1.54
CA PHE A 42 2.72 16.55 -1.83
C PHE A 42 1.55 16.80 -0.90
N THR A 43 0.34 16.68 -1.43
CA THR A 43 -0.84 16.48 -0.57
C THR A 43 -1.07 15.00 -0.38
N TYR A 44 -1.61 14.61 0.76
CA TYR A 44 -1.80 13.19 1.07
C TYR A 44 -3.06 12.94 1.90
N GLU A 45 -3.55 11.71 1.82
CA GLU A 45 -4.61 11.18 2.67
C GLU A 45 -4.14 9.85 3.26
N GLU A 46 -4.36 9.67 4.56
CA GLU A 46 -4.06 8.42 5.26
C GLU A 46 -5.33 7.58 5.43
N TRP A 47 -5.19 6.26 5.29
CA TRP A 47 -6.26 5.34 5.66
C TRP A 47 -6.59 5.43 7.16
N ASP A 48 -7.81 5.84 7.47
CA ASP A 48 -8.31 5.99 8.84
C ASP A 48 -8.99 4.70 9.32
N TRP A 49 -8.17 3.72 9.70
CA TRP A 49 -8.64 2.42 10.16
C TRP A 49 -9.57 2.50 11.37
N MET A 50 -9.45 3.52 12.23
CA MET A 50 -10.29 3.66 13.43
C MET A 50 -11.77 3.91 13.11
N LYS A 51 -12.10 4.33 11.88
CA LYS A 51 -13.48 4.58 11.45
C LYS A 51 -14.26 3.34 11.02
N TYR A 52 -13.61 2.19 10.86
CA TYR A 52 -14.21 1.01 10.24
C TYR A 52 -14.21 -0.22 11.16
N PRO A 53 -15.30 -1.02 11.16
CA PRO A 53 -15.36 -2.24 11.95
C PRO A 53 -14.47 -3.35 11.35
N GLN A 54 -14.04 -4.28 12.20
CA GLN A 54 -13.29 -5.47 11.78
C GLN A 54 -14.21 -6.54 11.16
N PRO A 55 -13.75 -7.31 10.15
CA PRO A 55 -12.49 -7.14 9.41
C PRO A 55 -12.54 -5.92 8.47
N GLN A 56 -11.42 -5.21 8.35
CA GLN A 56 -11.35 -3.92 7.65
C GLN A 56 -11.02 -4.03 6.17
N PHE A 57 -10.54 -5.19 5.71
CA PHE A 57 -10.09 -5.43 4.33
C PHE A 57 -11.02 -4.85 3.25
N ARG A 58 -12.31 -5.18 3.28
CA ARG A 58 -13.27 -4.69 2.27
C ARG A 58 -13.41 -3.16 2.26
N TYR A 59 -13.39 -2.55 3.43
CA TYR A 59 -13.46 -1.09 3.54
C TYR A 59 -12.19 -0.44 3.00
N PHE A 60 -11.04 -1.05 3.28
CA PHE A 60 -9.75 -0.62 2.74
C PHE A 60 -9.70 -0.74 1.22
N CYS A 61 -10.07 -1.89 0.65
CA CYS A 61 -10.14 -2.10 -0.80
C CYS A 61 -11.07 -1.09 -1.48
N ARG A 62 -12.24 -0.83 -0.88
CA ARG A 62 -13.17 0.21 -1.36
C ARG A 62 -12.56 1.61 -1.30
N TRP A 63 -11.83 1.94 -0.24
CA TRP A 63 -11.13 3.23 -0.13
C TRP A 63 -10.06 3.37 -1.22
N MET A 64 -9.21 2.35 -1.39
CA MET A 64 -8.18 2.32 -2.42
C MET A 64 -8.77 2.46 -3.83
N LYS A 65 -9.85 1.73 -4.12
CA LYS A 65 -10.60 1.87 -5.38
C LYS A 65 -11.06 3.30 -5.63
N ARG A 66 -11.75 3.91 -4.67
CA ARG A 66 -12.25 5.30 -4.82
C ARG A 66 -11.11 6.30 -5.02
N SER A 67 -9.99 6.08 -4.37
CA SER A 67 -8.75 6.87 -4.55
C SER A 67 -8.21 6.77 -5.98
N ILE A 68 -8.04 5.54 -6.49
CA ILE A 68 -7.55 5.29 -7.85
C ILE A 68 -8.50 5.86 -8.90
N LEU A 69 -9.82 5.73 -8.73
CA LEU A 69 -10.82 6.30 -9.63
C LEU A 69 -10.77 7.83 -9.72
N ARG A 70 -10.29 8.50 -8.65
CA ARG A 70 -10.01 9.95 -8.64
C ARG A 70 -8.65 10.31 -9.23
N ARG A 71 -7.94 9.35 -9.83
CA ARG A 71 -6.59 9.48 -10.40
C ARG A 71 -5.51 9.78 -9.36
N HIS A 72 -5.70 9.25 -8.16
CA HIS A 72 -4.73 9.38 -7.08
C HIS A 72 -4.15 7.99 -6.77
N PRO A 73 -2.85 7.78 -7.00
CA PRO A 73 -2.20 6.50 -6.69
C PRO A 73 -2.18 6.28 -5.17
N VAL A 74 -2.20 5.01 -4.78
CA VAL A 74 -2.15 4.61 -3.37
C VAL A 74 -0.85 3.84 -3.14
N MET A 75 -0.01 4.34 -2.23
CA MET A 75 1.11 3.56 -1.70
C MET A 75 0.60 2.67 -0.58
N PHE A 76 0.92 1.37 -0.65
CA PHE A 76 0.46 0.40 0.31
C PHE A 76 1.50 -0.66 0.66
N GLY A 77 1.43 -1.14 1.90
CA GLY A 77 2.29 -2.20 2.39
C GLY A 77 1.70 -3.57 2.09
N ILE A 78 2.54 -4.51 1.68
CA ILE A 78 2.23 -5.94 1.56
C ILE A 78 3.23 -6.74 2.40
N PHE A 79 2.86 -7.97 2.75
CA PHE A 79 3.76 -8.96 3.35
C PHE A 79 4.24 -9.92 2.27
N LEU A 80 5.53 -10.22 2.20
CA LEU A 80 6.09 -11.27 1.34
C LEU A 80 6.26 -12.57 2.15
N PRO A 81 6.15 -13.75 1.50
CA PRO A 81 6.19 -15.04 2.17
C PRO A 81 7.54 -15.38 2.82
N ASP A 82 8.65 -14.81 2.32
CA ASP A 82 10.01 -15.21 2.69
C ASP A 82 10.66 -14.31 3.76
N MET A 83 9.95 -13.30 4.29
CA MET A 83 10.50 -12.44 5.34
C MET A 83 9.67 -12.48 6.62
N ASP A 84 10.29 -12.94 7.70
CA ASP A 84 9.67 -13.07 9.03
C ASP A 84 9.69 -11.73 9.77
N TYR A 85 9.06 -10.70 9.19
CA TYR A 85 8.91 -9.39 9.82
C TYR A 85 7.53 -9.23 10.47
N GLU A 86 7.52 -8.61 11.66
CA GLU A 86 6.28 -8.19 12.32
C GLU A 86 5.63 -6.98 11.64
N ASP A 87 6.26 -6.34 10.67
CA ASP A 87 5.70 -5.23 9.90
C ASP A 87 5.63 -5.60 8.41
N TYR A 88 4.86 -4.86 7.61
CA TYR A 88 4.89 -5.03 6.15
C TYR A 88 6.35 -4.89 5.69
N ASP A 89 6.74 -5.72 4.75
CA ASP A 89 8.14 -5.87 4.33
C ASP A 89 8.38 -5.30 2.93
N HIS A 90 7.30 -4.90 2.25
CA HIS A 90 7.35 -4.31 0.93
C HIS A 90 6.31 -3.20 0.73
N ILE A 91 6.69 -2.11 0.06
CA ILE A 91 5.83 -0.95 -0.23
C ILE A 91 5.62 -0.88 -1.73
N VAL A 92 4.37 -0.92 -2.17
CA VAL A 92 4.01 -0.96 -3.59
C VAL A 92 3.01 0.16 -3.94
N PRO A 93 3.12 0.77 -5.13
CA PRO A 93 2.13 1.71 -5.62
C PRO A 93 1.02 1.01 -6.42
N ALA A 94 -0.23 1.16 -5.99
CA ALA A 94 -1.39 0.90 -6.82
C ALA A 94 -1.69 2.11 -7.71
N VAL A 95 -1.86 1.86 -9.01
CA VAL A 95 -2.01 2.91 -10.04
C VAL A 95 -3.29 2.78 -10.87
N GLY A 96 -3.96 1.63 -10.80
CA GLY A 96 -5.13 1.35 -11.62
C GLY A 96 -6.02 0.29 -11.01
N ILE A 97 -7.24 0.21 -11.52
CA ILE A 97 -8.21 -0.81 -11.13
C ILE A 97 -9.12 -1.12 -12.31
N ARG A 98 -9.41 -2.40 -12.54
CA ARG A 98 -10.52 -2.85 -13.39
C ARG A 98 -11.68 -3.23 -12.50
N TYR A 99 -12.86 -2.71 -12.82
CA TYR A 99 -14.02 -2.81 -11.95
C TYR A 99 -15.30 -2.84 -12.75
N LYS A 100 -16.37 -3.35 -12.11
CA LYS A 100 -17.74 -3.33 -12.68
C LYS A 100 -18.59 -2.18 -12.12
N ASN A 101 -18.49 -1.92 -10.82
CA ASN A 101 -19.28 -0.91 -10.10
C ASN A 101 -18.35 0.07 -9.39
N GLU A 102 -18.58 1.38 -9.38
CA GLU A 102 -17.61 2.33 -8.80
C GLU A 102 -17.64 2.39 -7.27
N ASP A 103 -18.82 2.27 -6.66
CA ASP A 103 -19.04 2.68 -5.28
C ASP A 103 -18.91 1.56 -4.23
N GLU A 104 -18.83 0.31 -4.67
CA GLU A 104 -18.85 -0.86 -3.80
C GLU A 104 -17.55 -1.66 -3.91
N TYR A 105 -17.23 -2.39 -2.84
CA TYR A 105 -16.22 -3.44 -2.89
C TYR A 105 -16.77 -4.59 -3.72
N ASP A 106 -15.99 -5.04 -4.71
CA ASP A 106 -16.25 -6.25 -5.48
C ASP A 106 -14.99 -7.12 -5.42
N PRO A 107 -15.06 -8.37 -4.91
CA PRO A 107 -13.89 -9.25 -4.87
C PRO A 107 -13.32 -9.57 -6.26
N ASP A 108 -14.11 -9.39 -7.33
CA ASP A 108 -13.67 -9.58 -8.72
C ASP A 108 -12.97 -8.35 -9.30
N ASP A 109 -12.93 -7.21 -8.59
CA ASP A 109 -12.17 -6.05 -9.05
C ASP A 109 -10.67 -6.42 -9.15
N GLU A 110 -9.98 -6.03 -10.21
CA GLU A 110 -8.55 -6.29 -10.37
C GLU A 110 -7.75 -5.03 -10.05
N LEU A 111 -6.94 -5.07 -9.00
CA LEU A 111 -5.98 -4.02 -8.67
C LEU A 111 -4.78 -4.10 -9.61
N ILE A 112 -4.34 -2.95 -10.12
CA ILE A 112 -3.15 -2.82 -10.95
C ILE A 112 -2.08 -2.07 -10.16
N TYR A 113 -0.95 -2.73 -9.88
CA TYR A 113 0.16 -2.18 -9.11
C TYR A 113 1.52 -2.59 -9.70
N TYR A 114 2.59 -2.00 -9.19
CA TYR A 114 3.97 -2.37 -9.52
C TYR A 114 4.66 -2.93 -8.27
N ASP A 115 5.43 -4.00 -8.42
CA ASP A 115 6.23 -4.56 -7.32
C ASP A 115 7.52 -3.77 -7.06
N LEU A 116 7.90 -2.83 -7.93
CA LEU A 116 9.14 -2.05 -7.86
C LEU A 116 10.45 -2.86 -7.97
N TYR A 117 10.38 -4.16 -8.21
CA TYR A 117 11.53 -4.99 -8.59
C TYR A 117 11.68 -5.03 -10.12
N ASP A 118 10.56 -5.08 -10.83
CA ASP A 118 10.50 -5.09 -12.29
C ASP A 118 9.59 -3.98 -12.84
N GLU A 119 9.67 -3.75 -14.16
CA GLU A 119 8.84 -2.76 -14.86
C GLU A 119 7.44 -3.28 -15.21
N GLU A 120 7.17 -4.55 -14.92
CA GLU A 120 5.88 -5.19 -15.23
C GLU A 120 4.82 -4.80 -14.20
N LYS A 121 3.60 -4.59 -14.71
CA LYS A 121 2.44 -4.36 -13.85
C LYS A 121 1.88 -5.71 -13.41
N ILE A 122 1.46 -5.79 -12.16
CA ILE A 122 0.74 -6.92 -11.62
C ILE A 122 -0.75 -6.58 -11.61
N GLU A 123 -1.56 -7.56 -12.01
CA GLU A 123 -3.03 -7.48 -11.99
C GLU A 123 -3.53 -8.58 -11.06
N LYS A 124 -4.16 -8.21 -9.94
CA LYS A 124 -4.58 -9.15 -8.90
C LYS A 124 -5.99 -8.84 -8.40
N THR A 125 -6.84 -9.85 -8.24
CA THR A 125 -8.22 -9.61 -7.79
C THR A 125 -8.21 -9.11 -6.35
N MET A 126 -9.13 -8.21 -6.00
CA MET A 126 -9.25 -7.67 -4.65
C MET A 126 -9.98 -8.63 -3.70
N SER A 127 -9.91 -9.94 -3.94
CA SER A 127 -10.56 -10.93 -3.10
C SER A 127 -9.77 -11.20 -1.81
N GLU A 128 -10.50 -11.51 -0.73
CA GLU A 128 -9.90 -11.96 0.53
C GLU A 128 -9.13 -13.27 0.37
N ASP A 129 -9.43 -14.09 -0.63
CA ASP A 129 -8.71 -15.35 -0.87
C ASP A 129 -7.36 -15.12 -1.57
N GLU A 130 -7.26 -14.10 -2.42
CA GLU A 130 -5.99 -13.75 -3.07
C GLU A 130 -5.07 -12.86 -2.24
N TRP A 131 -5.65 -11.93 -1.47
CA TRP A 131 -4.89 -10.99 -0.64
C TRP A 131 -4.92 -11.32 0.84
N GLY A 132 -5.99 -11.90 1.34
CA GLY A 132 -6.28 -11.93 2.76
C GLY A 132 -5.49 -13.01 3.47
N SER A 133 -4.61 -12.58 4.39
CA SER A 133 -4.03 -13.49 5.37
C SER A 133 -4.62 -13.19 6.76
N ARG A 134 -5.05 -14.26 7.46
CA ARG A 134 -5.46 -14.17 8.88
C ARG A 134 -4.27 -14.01 9.81
N ARG A 135 -3.05 -14.29 9.32
CA ARG A 135 -1.77 -14.16 10.01
C ARG A 135 -0.69 -13.81 8.99
N LYS A 136 0.28 -12.96 9.37
CA LYS A 136 1.46 -12.60 8.57
C LYS A 136 2.19 -13.85 8.02
N SER A 137 2.33 -14.87 8.87
CA SER A 137 2.91 -16.19 8.55
C SER A 137 2.06 -17.10 7.65
N MET A 138 0.91 -16.62 7.15
CA MET A 138 0.01 -17.36 6.25
C MET A 138 -0.07 -16.73 4.85
N CYS A 139 0.80 -15.77 4.54
CA CYS A 139 1.19 -15.48 3.17
C CYS A 139 1.85 -16.77 2.61
N THR A 140 1.08 -17.67 2.00
CA THR A 140 1.55 -19.01 1.59
C THR A 140 1.42 -19.21 0.08
N LYS A 141 1.84 -18.25 -0.75
CA LYS A 141 1.98 -18.50 -2.18
C LYS A 141 3.45 -18.73 -2.52
N GLU A 142 3.69 -19.78 -3.31
CA GLU A 142 4.98 -20.30 -3.78
C GLU A 142 5.68 -19.38 -4.81
N GLU A 143 5.23 -18.14 -4.96
CA GLU A 143 5.80 -17.17 -5.90
C GLU A 143 6.10 -15.90 -5.11
N ALA A 144 7.39 -15.55 -5.04
CA ALA A 144 7.99 -14.56 -4.17
C ALA A 144 7.52 -13.10 -4.41
N ASP A 145 6.63 -12.89 -5.37
CA ASP A 145 6.32 -11.58 -5.94
C ASP A 145 4.88 -11.11 -5.60
N ASP A 146 4.03 -12.01 -5.11
CA ASP A 146 2.60 -11.77 -4.88
C ASP A 146 2.25 -11.69 -3.38
N GLY A 147 2.67 -10.62 -2.72
CA GLY A 147 2.42 -10.40 -1.29
C GLY A 147 0.93 -10.36 -0.87
N CYS A 148 0.68 -10.35 0.45
CA CYS A 148 -0.66 -10.34 1.04
C CYS A 148 -0.95 -9.06 1.86
N ILE A 149 -2.23 -8.73 2.02
CA ILE A 149 -2.72 -7.64 2.88
C ILE A 149 -3.46 -8.29 4.06
N PRO A 150 -3.16 -7.92 5.32
CA PRO A 150 -3.85 -8.51 6.46
C PRO A 150 -5.32 -8.12 6.45
N LEU A 151 -6.18 -9.05 6.87
CA LEU A 151 -7.62 -8.78 6.98
C LEU A 151 -7.93 -7.70 8.03
N ASP A 152 -7.05 -7.60 9.02
CA ASP A 152 -7.02 -6.56 10.03
C ASP A 152 -6.02 -5.48 9.60
N VAL A 153 -6.56 -4.38 9.07
CA VAL A 153 -5.81 -3.26 8.49
C VAL A 153 -5.52 -2.19 9.56
N SER A 154 -5.54 -2.56 10.86
CA SER A 154 -5.58 -1.63 12.01
C SER A 154 -4.25 -0.97 12.41
N SER A 155 -3.15 -1.26 11.72
CA SER A 155 -1.86 -0.65 12.03
C SER A 155 -1.14 -0.07 10.82
N LEU A 156 -1.67 -0.30 9.61
CA LEU A 156 -0.98 0.00 8.38
C LEU A 156 -1.30 1.42 7.93
N ARG A 157 -0.24 2.22 7.73
CA ARG A 157 -0.34 3.51 7.06
C ARG A 157 -0.39 3.29 5.56
N PHE A 158 -1.42 3.80 4.92
CA PHE A 158 -1.56 3.82 3.47
C PHE A 158 -1.71 5.24 3.02
N LEU A 159 -1.00 5.60 1.97
CA LEU A 159 -0.86 6.98 1.57
C LEU A 159 -1.40 7.16 0.16
N LEU A 160 -2.48 7.94 0.08
CA LEU A 160 -2.85 8.62 -1.15
C LEU A 160 -1.85 9.76 -1.38
N ILE A 161 -1.32 9.90 -2.59
CA ILE A 161 -0.53 11.08 -2.97
C ILE A 161 -1.30 11.85 -4.04
N ASN A 162 -1.60 13.13 -3.78
CA ASN A 162 -2.19 14.06 -4.76
C ASN A 162 -1.28 15.26 -5.05
#